data_AF-A0A7S3K3I3-F1
#
_entry.id   AF-A0A7S3K3I3-F1
#
_cell.length_a   1.000
_cell.length_b   1.000
_cell.length_c   1.000
_cell.angle_alpha   90.00
_cell.angle_beta   90.00
_cell.angle_gamma   90.00
#
_symmetry.space_group_name_H-M   'P 1'
#
loop_
_entity.id
_entity.type
_entity.pdbx_description
1 polymer ?
#
loop_
_entity_poly.entity_id
_entity_poly.type
_entity_poly.pdbx_seq_one_letter_code
_entity_poly.pdbx_strand_id
1 'polypeptide(L)'
;KKYFLLHFVLIQAYWDQRYVCDTCRVGFAKLKNYESHLHGKRHAAARALGDLAATAFQTSHWANDHDAVRCEFNMDYFLRDMPRRSMNGVISPRVTIDSLGKAHRAQLFRYLHDRLAPSSVQAILSVDPKYGRLKELLESVEFFLTVERRILQRKQDSSLQTIEDVATGHGLVAHLLAAQYYPHLQVTSSDIVRRDSWNAWSMAFANAGCPTPQFRLCDAQHIKLTNTTLLVCVHGCDDVNKIILDKAKVANAPWISMPCCLKATNYIDMQTSKGSRSSWTPLTDDMRYIFLCGALARQFDATAVDIIDSRITARSIVLSGGFPPLIRKTSYSSPIQRSGHM
;
A
#
# COMPACT_ATOMS: atom_id res chain seq x y z
N LYS A 1 -14.76 17.63 -14.85
CA LYS A 1 -15.20 17.25 -16.22
C LYS A 1 -14.08 16.63 -17.08
N LYS A 2 -12.80 17.06 -17.03
CA LYS A 2 -11.70 16.41 -17.80
C LYS A 2 -11.31 14.99 -17.32
N TYR A 3 -11.43 14.66 -16.03
CA TYR A 3 -11.20 13.30 -15.52
C TYR A 3 -12.29 12.28 -15.92
N PHE A 4 -13.48 12.76 -16.28
CA PHE A 4 -14.57 11.89 -16.74
C PHE A 4 -14.33 11.38 -18.17
N LEU A 5 -13.63 12.17 -19.01
CA LEU A 5 -13.27 11.80 -20.37
C LEU A 5 -12.19 10.70 -20.42
N LEU A 6 -11.20 10.72 -19.53
CA LEU A 6 -10.15 9.68 -19.54
C LEU A 6 -10.70 8.30 -19.16
N HIS A 7 -11.64 8.26 -18.21
CA HIS A 7 -12.30 7.01 -17.80
C HIS A 7 -13.22 6.47 -18.91
N PHE A 8 -13.93 7.35 -19.63
CA PHE A 8 -14.76 6.94 -20.77
C PHE A 8 -13.92 6.44 -21.96
N VAL A 9 -12.77 7.05 -22.23
CA VAL A 9 -11.85 6.64 -23.33
C VAL A 9 -11.20 5.29 -23.05
N LEU A 10 -10.79 5.00 -21.80
CA LEU A 10 -10.26 3.68 -21.44
C LEU A 10 -11.34 2.59 -21.45
N ILE A 11 -12.58 2.94 -21.07
CA ILE A 11 -13.72 2.02 -21.18
C ILE A 11 -14.01 1.76 -22.66
N GLN A 12 -14.16 2.77 -23.50
CA GLN A 12 -14.48 2.59 -24.92
C GLN A 12 -13.40 1.79 -25.67
N ALA A 13 -12.12 2.00 -25.35
CA ALA A 13 -11.01 1.23 -25.93
C ALA A 13 -11.02 -0.27 -25.56
N TYR A 14 -11.65 -0.65 -24.44
CA TYR A 14 -11.82 -2.06 -24.04
C TYR A 14 -12.98 -2.74 -24.78
N TRP A 15 -14.00 -1.98 -25.18
CA TRP A 15 -15.17 -2.51 -25.90
C TRP A 15 -14.91 -2.67 -27.41
N ASP A 16 -13.90 -1.99 -27.96
CA ASP A 16 -13.41 -2.24 -29.32
C ASP A 16 -12.50 -3.49 -29.40
N GLN A 17 -12.18 -4.13 -28.27
CA GLN A 17 -11.40 -5.37 -28.25
C GLN A 17 -12.34 -6.57 -28.45
N ARG A 18 -12.20 -7.26 -29.57
CA ARG A 18 -13.01 -8.46 -29.87
C ARG A 18 -12.52 -9.71 -29.14
N TYR A 19 -11.28 -9.71 -28.65
CA TYR A 19 -10.64 -10.85 -28.02
C TYR A 19 -10.00 -10.41 -26.71
N VAL A 20 -10.28 -11.11 -25.61
CA VAL A 20 -9.69 -10.82 -24.29
C VAL A 20 -9.07 -12.10 -23.75
N CYS A 21 -7.84 -12.00 -23.23
CA CYS A 21 -7.23 -13.10 -22.50
C CYS A 21 -7.65 -13.04 -21.04
N ASP A 22 -8.38 -14.04 -20.55
CA ASP A 22 -8.83 -14.07 -19.15
C ASP A 22 -7.66 -14.19 -18.17
N THR A 23 -6.64 -14.98 -18.52
CA THR A 23 -5.45 -15.13 -17.68
C THR A 23 -4.70 -13.83 -17.50
N CYS A 24 -4.48 -13.05 -18.57
CA CYS A 24 -3.65 -11.84 -18.51
C CYS A 24 -4.45 -10.53 -18.45
N ARG A 25 -5.79 -10.62 -18.55
CA ARG A 25 -6.74 -9.48 -18.62
C ARG A 25 -6.39 -8.43 -19.68
N VAL A 26 -5.70 -8.83 -20.76
CA VAL A 26 -5.36 -7.98 -21.90
C VAL A 26 -6.31 -8.20 -23.08
N GLY A 27 -6.74 -7.12 -23.71
CA GLY A 27 -7.62 -7.13 -24.89
C GLY A 27 -6.84 -6.96 -26.20
N PHE A 28 -7.38 -7.53 -27.28
CA PHE A 28 -6.84 -7.47 -28.64
C PHE A 28 -7.95 -7.19 -29.67
N ALA A 29 -7.64 -6.29 -30.61
CA ALA A 29 -8.56 -5.94 -31.69
C ALA A 29 -8.59 -6.99 -32.82
N LYS A 30 -7.51 -7.78 -32.96
CA LYS A 30 -7.32 -8.79 -34.03
C LYS A 30 -7.02 -10.17 -33.44
N LEU A 31 -7.64 -11.20 -34.00
CA LEU A 31 -7.47 -12.60 -33.56
C LEU A 31 -6.00 -13.05 -33.61
N LYS A 32 -5.29 -12.75 -34.69
CA LYS A 32 -3.86 -13.10 -34.85
C LYS A 32 -2.97 -12.60 -33.70
N ASN A 33 -3.26 -11.41 -33.16
CA ASN A 33 -2.50 -10.86 -32.04
C ASN A 33 -2.83 -11.59 -30.73
N TYR A 34 -4.10 -11.96 -30.54
CA TYR A 34 -4.54 -12.76 -29.41
C TYR A 34 -3.89 -14.15 -29.42
N GLU A 35 -3.92 -14.84 -30.55
CA GLU A 35 -3.26 -16.15 -30.72
C GLU A 35 -1.75 -16.07 -30.48
N SER A 36 -1.09 -15.04 -31.03
CA SER A 36 0.33 -14.79 -30.77
C SER A 36 0.62 -14.54 -29.29
N HIS A 37 -0.30 -13.88 -28.56
CA HIS A 37 -0.17 -13.66 -27.12
C HIS A 37 -0.26 -14.97 -26.33
N LEU A 38 -1.19 -15.86 -26.65
CA LEU A 38 -1.35 -17.14 -25.96
C LEU A 38 -0.10 -18.03 -26.03
N HIS A 39 0.67 -17.93 -27.11
CA HIS A 39 1.95 -18.64 -27.28
C HIS A 39 3.16 -17.84 -26.77
N GLY A 40 2.93 -16.64 -26.22
CA GLY A 40 3.99 -15.75 -25.74
C GLY A 40 4.53 -16.15 -24.37
N LYS A 41 5.83 -15.93 -24.15
CA LYS A 41 6.52 -16.22 -22.87
C LYS A 41 5.84 -15.55 -21.66
N ARG A 42 5.31 -14.33 -21.83
CA ARG A 42 4.61 -13.60 -20.77
C ARG A 42 3.32 -14.29 -20.34
N HIS A 43 2.54 -14.80 -21.29
CA HIS A 43 1.30 -15.53 -21.00
C HIS A 43 1.59 -16.85 -20.30
N ALA A 44 2.60 -17.60 -20.79
CA ALA A 44 3.04 -18.84 -20.13
C ALA A 44 3.47 -18.61 -18.68
N ALA A 45 4.22 -17.53 -18.41
CA ALA A 45 4.62 -17.16 -17.05
C ALA A 45 3.41 -16.77 -16.17
N ALA A 46 2.46 -16.00 -16.71
CA ALA A 46 1.24 -15.64 -16.00
C ALA A 46 0.39 -16.87 -15.64
N ARG A 47 0.25 -17.83 -16.57
CA ARG A 47 -0.42 -19.13 -16.31
C ARG A 47 0.27 -19.92 -15.21
N ALA A 48 1.60 -20.07 -15.28
CA ALA A 48 2.36 -20.81 -14.28
C ALA A 48 2.21 -20.20 -12.87
N LEU A 49 2.27 -18.86 -12.77
CA LEU A 49 1.98 -18.18 -11.51
C LEU A 49 0.52 -18.40 -11.08
N GLY A 50 -0.42 -18.34 -12.03
CA GLY A 50 -1.85 -18.64 -11.86
C GLY A 50 -2.09 -19.98 -11.19
N ASP A 51 -1.45 -21.02 -11.72
CA ASP A 51 -1.57 -22.38 -11.22
C ASP A 51 -0.97 -22.55 -9.82
N LEU A 52 0.19 -21.94 -9.54
CA LEU A 52 0.78 -21.93 -8.20
C LEU A 52 -0.16 -21.29 -7.16
N ALA A 53 -0.74 -20.12 -7.49
CA ALA A 53 -1.70 -19.46 -6.62
C ALA A 53 -2.98 -20.29 -6.45
N ALA A 54 -3.45 -20.96 -7.50
CA ALA A 54 -4.63 -21.82 -7.43
C ALA A 54 -4.41 -23.03 -6.51
N THR A 55 -3.21 -23.64 -6.52
CA THR A 55 -2.83 -24.69 -5.59
C THR A 55 -2.81 -24.19 -4.14
N ALA A 56 -2.19 -23.04 -3.88
CA ALA A 56 -2.20 -22.46 -2.54
C ALA A 56 -3.63 -22.09 -2.08
N PHE A 57 -4.45 -21.57 -2.99
CA PHE A 57 -5.84 -21.21 -2.71
C PHE A 57 -6.70 -22.42 -2.35
N GLN A 58 -6.48 -23.58 -2.99
CA GLN A 58 -7.16 -24.85 -2.69
C GLN A 58 -6.98 -25.29 -1.24
N THR A 59 -5.82 -25.00 -0.64
CA THR A 59 -5.54 -25.32 0.76
C THR A 59 -6.09 -24.28 1.75
N SER A 60 -6.60 -23.16 1.25
CA SER A 60 -7.18 -22.11 2.09
C SER A 60 -8.66 -22.39 2.39
N HIS A 61 -9.17 -21.83 3.49
CA HIS A 61 -10.61 -21.88 3.80
C HIS A 61 -11.47 -21.00 2.86
N TRP A 62 -10.86 -20.33 1.86
CA TRP A 62 -11.57 -19.57 0.82
C TRP A 62 -11.78 -20.36 -0.47
N ALA A 63 -11.35 -21.63 -0.55
CA ALA A 63 -11.34 -22.49 -1.74
C ALA A 63 -12.73 -22.75 -2.36
N ASN A 64 -13.34 -21.72 -2.93
CA ASN A 64 -14.75 -21.71 -3.34
C ASN A 64 -14.95 -21.31 -4.82
N ASP A 65 -13.89 -20.83 -5.50
CA ASP A 65 -13.85 -20.41 -6.92
C ASP A 65 -12.41 -20.43 -7.47
N HIS A 66 -12.09 -21.41 -8.32
CA HIS A 66 -10.72 -21.65 -8.79
C HIS A 66 -10.31 -20.86 -10.03
N ASP A 67 -11.27 -20.40 -10.84
CA ASP A 67 -10.93 -19.79 -12.13
C ASP A 67 -10.54 -18.34 -11.95
N ALA A 68 -11.19 -17.64 -11.01
CA ALA A 68 -10.84 -16.28 -10.68
C ALA A 68 -9.40 -16.18 -10.14
N VAL A 69 -8.89 -17.11 -9.31
CA VAL A 69 -7.53 -17.01 -8.76
C VAL A 69 -6.43 -17.25 -9.81
N ARG A 70 -6.73 -17.93 -10.91
CA ARG A 70 -5.78 -18.15 -12.02
C ARG A 70 -5.59 -16.91 -12.91
N CYS A 71 -6.50 -15.95 -12.84
CA CYS A 71 -6.41 -14.72 -13.62
C CYS A 71 -5.48 -13.72 -12.93
N GLU A 72 -4.59 -13.09 -13.70
CA GLU A 72 -3.73 -11.99 -13.25
C GLU A 72 -4.57 -10.91 -12.57
N PHE A 73 -4.12 -10.49 -11.39
CA PHE A 73 -4.84 -9.48 -10.63
C PHE A 73 -4.83 -8.14 -11.34
N ASN A 74 -6.00 -7.52 -11.41
CA ASN A 74 -6.16 -6.17 -11.95
C ASN A 74 -6.94 -5.30 -10.95
N MET A 75 -6.29 -4.26 -10.43
CA MET A 75 -6.88 -3.36 -9.42
C MET A 75 -8.14 -2.64 -9.95
N ASP A 76 -8.14 -2.21 -11.22
CA ASP A 76 -9.31 -1.54 -11.81
C ASP A 76 -10.54 -2.44 -11.87
N TYR A 77 -10.35 -3.70 -12.26
CA TYR A 77 -11.41 -4.69 -12.30
C TYR A 77 -11.89 -5.03 -10.89
N PHE A 78 -10.96 -5.32 -9.99
CA PHE A 78 -11.27 -5.67 -8.61
C PHE A 78 -12.06 -4.58 -7.87
N LEU A 79 -11.73 -3.31 -8.11
CA LEU A 79 -12.39 -2.18 -7.44
C LEU A 79 -13.67 -1.71 -8.13
N ARG A 80 -13.98 -2.18 -9.35
CA ARG A 80 -15.12 -1.72 -10.14
C ARG A 80 -16.44 -1.95 -9.42
N ASP A 81 -16.63 -3.15 -8.91
CA ASP A 81 -17.90 -3.62 -8.34
C ASP A 81 -17.93 -3.55 -6.82
N MET A 82 -16.93 -2.92 -6.20
CA MET A 82 -16.88 -2.73 -4.76
C MET A 82 -17.91 -1.69 -4.31
N PRO A 83 -18.59 -1.90 -3.16
CA PRO A 83 -19.41 -0.87 -2.53
C PRO A 83 -18.58 0.39 -2.23
N ARG A 84 -19.03 1.56 -2.70
CA ARG A 84 -18.33 2.84 -2.56
C ARG A 84 -19.09 3.83 -1.68
N ARG A 85 -18.37 4.77 -1.06
CA ARG A 85 -18.96 5.95 -0.45
C ARG A 85 -19.49 6.88 -1.53
N SER A 86 -20.69 7.42 -1.32
CA SER A 86 -21.36 8.35 -2.25
C SER A 86 -20.54 9.61 -2.54
N MET A 87 -19.81 10.13 -1.55
CA MET A 87 -19.18 11.45 -1.65
C MET A 87 -17.85 11.48 -2.42
N ASN A 88 -17.07 10.39 -2.42
CA ASN A 88 -15.71 10.42 -2.98
C ASN A 88 -15.30 9.16 -3.77
N GLY A 89 -16.21 8.20 -3.97
CA GLY A 89 -15.93 7.00 -4.75
C GLY A 89 -14.93 6.03 -4.12
N VAL A 90 -14.54 6.25 -2.85
CA VAL A 90 -13.68 5.37 -2.07
C VAL A 90 -14.46 4.14 -1.63
N ILE A 91 -13.83 2.96 -1.58
CA ILE A 91 -14.43 1.74 -1.03
C ILE A 91 -15.01 2.02 0.36
N SER A 92 -16.20 1.49 0.61
CA SER A 92 -16.84 1.62 1.92
C SER A 92 -15.97 0.98 3.01
N PRO A 93 -15.71 1.68 4.14
CA PRO A 93 -14.94 1.15 5.25
C PRO A 93 -15.64 -0.02 5.96
N ARG A 94 -16.91 -0.29 5.61
CA ARG A 94 -17.71 -1.38 6.19
C ARG A 94 -17.51 -2.70 5.45
N VAL A 95 -16.90 -2.68 4.27
CA VAL A 95 -16.60 -3.91 3.52
C VAL A 95 -15.49 -4.64 4.25
N THR A 96 -15.81 -5.84 4.73
CA THR A 96 -14.83 -6.77 5.31
C THR A 96 -14.42 -7.78 4.25
N ILE A 97 -13.29 -8.43 4.46
CA ILE A 97 -12.78 -9.49 3.60
C ILE A 97 -13.83 -10.62 3.49
N ASP A 98 -14.47 -10.97 4.60
CA ASP A 98 -15.52 -11.98 4.64
C ASP A 98 -16.82 -11.56 3.96
N SER A 99 -17.09 -10.27 3.79
CA SER A 99 -18.26 -9.83 3.02
C SER A 99 -18.09 -9.97 1.50
N LEU A 100 -16.89 -10.31 1.01
CA LEU A 100 -16.62 -10.41 -0.41
C LEU A 100 -17.26 -11.65 -1.03
N GLY A 101 -17.80 -11.48 -2.25
CA GLY A 101 -18.21 -12.60 -3.09
C GLY A 101 -17.03 -13.48 -3.51
N LYS A 102 -17.31 -14.72 -3.92
CA LYS A 102 -16.29 -15.76 -4.20
C LYS A 102 -15.21 -15.28 -5.18
N ALA A 103 -15.61 -14.72 -6.32
CA ALA A 103 -14.68 -14.20 -7.33
C ALA A 103 -13.77 -13.08 -6.79
N HIS A 104 -14.30 -12.18 -5.96
CA HIS A 104 -13.49 -11.13 -5.32
C HIS A 104 -12.54 -11.69 -4.27
N ARG A 105 -12.93 -12.69 -3.47
CA ARG A 105 -12.00 -13.35 -2.54
C ARG A 105 -10.85 -14.04 -3.28
N ALA A 106 -11.15 -14.73 -4.38
CA ALA A 106 -10.14 -15.37 -5.22
C ALA A 106 -9.16 -14.34 -5.84
N GLN A 107 -9.67 -13.20 -6.33
CA GLN A 107 -8.84 -12.11 -6.84
C GLN A 107 -8.05 -11.39 -5.74
N LEU A 108 -8.62 -11.19 -4.55
CA LEU A 108 -7.90 -10.65 -3.41
C LEU A 108 -6.78 -11.60 -2.97
N PHE A 109 -7.06 -12.89 -2.88
CA PHE A 109 -6.03 -13.90 -2.59
C PHE A 109 -4.91 -13.84 -3.63
N ARG A 110 -5.27 -13.78 -4.92
CA ARG A 110 -4.30 -13.65 -6.00
C ARG A 110 -3.40 -12.43 -5.83
N TYR A 111 -3.99 -11.27 -5.53
CA TYR A 111 -3.26 -10.05 -5.23
C TYR A 111 -2.28 -10.22 -4.07
N LEU A 112 -2.74 -10.78 -2.95
CA LEU A 112 -1.89 -10.99 -1.77
C LEU A 112 -0.75 -11.98 -2.07
N HIS A 113 -1.05 -13.09 -2.74
CA HIS A 113 -0.09 -14.12 -3.11
C HIS A 113 1.00 -13.60 -4.05
N ASP A 114 0.64 -12.77 -5.03
CA ASP A 114 1.61 -12.20 -5.97
C ASP A 114 2.55 -11.16 -5.31
N ARG A 115 2.14 -10.58 -4.18
CA ARG A 115 2.82 -9.42 -3.57
C ARG A 115 3.51 -9.74 -2.26
N LEU A 116 3.01 -10.68 -1.48
CA LEU A 116 3.47 -10.95 -0.11
C LEU A 116 4.14 -12.33 0.00
N ALA A 117 4.85 -12.54 1.11
CA ALA A 117 5.34 -13.86 1.45
C ALA A 117 4.17 -14.82 1.77
N PRO A 118 4.27 -16.13 1.45
CA PRO A 118 3.19 -17.09 1.70
C PRO A 118 2.69 -17.10 3.16
N SER A 119 3.60 -16.98 4.13
CA SER A 119 3.26 -16.92 5.55
C SER A 119 2.46 -15.66 5.92
N SER A 120 2.75 -14.51 5.30
CA SER A 120 1.96 -13.28 5.47
C SER A 120 0.56 -13.41 4.88
N VAL A 121 0.43 -14.09 3.73
CA VAL A 121 -0.89 -14.39 3.14
C VAL A 121 -1.67 -15.26 4.11
N GLN A 122 -1.08 -16.34 4.63
CA GLN A 122 -1.74 -17.21 5.61
C GLN A 122 -2.17 -16.45 6.87
N ALA A 123 -1.33 -15.55 7.38
CA ALA A 123 -1.67 -14.69 8.52
C ALA A 123 -2.88 -13.79 8.21
N ILE A 124 -2.92 -13.17 7.03
CA ILE A 124 -4.05 -12.33 6.60
C ILE A 124 -5.34 -13.12 6.47
N LEU A 125 -5.28 -14.34 5.96
CA LEU A 125 -6.47 -15.19 5.86
C LEU A 125 -6.96 -15.61 7.25
N SER A 126 -6.07 -15.74 8.23
CA SER A 126 -6.40 -16.27 9.56
C SER A 126 -6.82 -15.22 10.59
N VAL A 127 -6.76 -13.94 10.25
CA VAL A 127 -7.17 -12.86 11.18
C VAL A 127 -8.68 -12.91 11.43
N ASP A 128 -9.11 -12.59 12.65
CA ASP A 128 -10.54 -12.45 12.94
C ASP A 128 -11.18 -11.44 11.95
N PRO A 129 -12.23 -11.85 11.23
CA PRO A 129 -12.85 -11.04 10.17
C PRO A 129 -13.29 -9.64 10.60
N LYS A 130 -13.59 -9.42 11.89
CA LYS A 130 -13.96 -8.09 12.40
C LYS A 130 -12.81 -7.08 12.32
N TYR A 131 -11.56 -7.54 12.27
CA TYR A 131 -10.38 -6.72 12.06
C TYR A 131 -9.90 -6.71 10.60
N GLY A 132 -10.45 -7.59 9.76
CA GLY A 132 -10.16 -7.71 8.33
C GLY A 132 -10.99 -6.78 7.45
N ARG A 133 -10.87 -5.46 7.62
CA ARG A 133 -11.53 -4.48 6.73
C ARG A 133 -10.79 -4.39 5.39
N LEU A 134 -11.50 -4.57 4.27
CA LEU A 134 -10.89 -4.61 2.94
C LEU A 134 -10.11 -3.34 2.62
N LYS A 135 -10.70 -2.16 2.91
CA LYS A 135 -10.02 -0.87 2.69
C LYS A 135 -8.66 -0.83 3.40
N GLU A 136 -8.62 -1.21 4.67
CA GLU A 136 -7.42 -1.10 5.51
C GLU A 136 -6.36 -2.11 5.10
N LEU A 137 -6.78 -3.32 4.70
CA LEU A 137 -5.89 -4.33 4.12
C LEU A 137 -5.21 -3.79 2.85
N LEU A 138 -5.99 -3.33 1.87
CA LEU A 138 -5.43 -2.86 0.60
C LEU A 138 -4.51 -1.67 0.80
N GLU A 139 -4.91 -0.72 1.64
CA GLU A 139 -4.12 0.46 1.95
C GLU A 139 -2.80 0.09 2.64
N SER A 140 -2.83 -0.82 3.60
CA SER A 140 -1.64 -1.31 4.30
C SER A 140 -0.69 -2.05 3.37
N VAL A 141 -1.22 -2.89 2.47
CA VAL A 141 -0.39 -3.65 1.52
C VAL A 141 0.25 -2.71 0.50
N GLU A 142 -0.50 -1.79 -0.10
CA GLU A 142 0.05 -0.82 -1.07
C GLU A 142 1.08 0.12 -0.42
N PHE A 143 0.82 0.55 0.82
CA PHE A 143 1.79 1.32 1.59
C PHE A 143 3.04 0.48 1.91
N PHE A 144 2.89 -0.76 2.39
CA PHE A 144 3.99 -1.69 2.63
C PHE A 144 4.85 -1.89 1.37
N LEU A 145 4.23 -2.10 0.20
CA LEU A 145 4.96 -2.26 -1.07
C LEU A 145 5.74 -0.99 -1.46
N THR A 146 5.24 0.18 -1.07
CA THR A 146 5.97 1.44 -1.22
C THR A 146 7.20 1.47 -0.32
N VAL A 147 7.05 1.10 0.97
CA VAL A 147 8.18 0.98 1.91
C VAL A 147 9.21 -0.05 1.43
N GLU A 148 8.76 -1.23 1.02
CA GLU A 148 9.61 -2.31 0.51
C GLU A 148 10.46 -1.82 -0.67
N ARG A 149 9.84 -1.14 -1.64
CA ARG A 149 10.56 -0.58 -2.79
C ARG A 149 11.67 0.38 -2.37
N ARG A 150 11.45 1.20 -1.34
CA ARG A 150 12.47 2.13 -0.82
C ARG A 150 13.59 1.41 -0.08
N ILE A 151 13.27 0.38 0.71
CA ILE A 151 14.28 -0.48 1.35
C ILE A 151 15.13 -1.17 0.27
N LEU A 152 14.50 -1.74 -0.76
CA LEU A 152 15.20 -2.41 -1.86
C LEU A 152 16.11 -1.47 -2.66
N GLN A 153 15.71 -0.21 -2.83
CA GLN A 153 16.56 0.82 -3.45
C GLN A 153 17.81 1.13 -2.61
N ARG A 154 17.76 0.89 -1.30
CA ARG A 154 18.90 1.01 -0.38
C ARG A 154 19.69 -0.28 -0.18
N LYS A 155 19.47 -1.34 -0.97
CA LYS A 155 20.21 -2.62 -0.79
C LYS A 155 21.74 -2.51 -0.80
N GLN A 156 22.30 -1.40 -1.31
CA GLN A 156 23.74 -1.12 -1.25
C GLN A 156 24.19 -0.44 0.05
N ASP A 157 23.25 -0.02 0.89
CA ASP A 157 23.46 0.70 2.13
C ASP A 157 23.01 -0.17 3.32
N SER A 158 23.96 -0.93 3.86
CA SER A 158 23.77 -1.82 5.00
C SER A 158 23.64 -1.08 6.34
N SER A 159 23.53 0.26 6.34
CA SER A 159 23.42 1.04 7.57
C SER A 159 22.04 0.97 8.23
N LEU A 160 20.99 0.58 7.49
CA LEU A 160 19.65 0.47 8.05
C LEU A 160 19.57 -0.73 9.00
N GLN A 161 19.18 -0.48 10.25
CA GLN A 161 19.12 -1.50 11.32
C GLN A 161 17.72 -1.64 11.90
N THR A 162 16.95 -0.55 11.92
CA THR A 162 15.65 -0.52 12.60
C THR A 162 14.60 0.14 11.71
N ILE A 163 13.38 -0.37 11.77
CA ILE A 163 12.18 0.29 11.25
C ILE A 163 11.29 0.62 12.46
N GLU A 164 10.87 1.88 12.55
CA GLU A 164 9.98 2.38 13.59
C GLU A 164 8.68 2.85 12.94
N ASP A 165 7.61 2.06 13.06
CA ASP A 165 6.26 2.37 12.60
C ASP A 165 5.48 3.13 13.70
N VAL A 166 5.34 4.44 13.52
CA VAL A 166 4.76 5.35 14.52
C VAL A 166 3.30 5.65 14.20
N ALA A 167 2.47 5.71 15.24
CA ALA A 167 1.01 5.77 15.13
C ALA A 167 0.45 4.56 14.36
N THR A 168 0.96 3.37 14.70
CA THR A 168 0.81 2.13 13.94
C THR A 168 -0.65 1.67 13.75
N GLY A 169 -1.61 2.19 14.53
CA GLY A 169 -3.03 1.90 14.30
C GLY A 169 -3.36 0.44 14.63
N HIS A 170 -3.72 -0.33 13.60
CA HIS A 170 -3.90 -1.78 13.69
C HIS A 170 -2.59 -2.56 13.46
N GLY A 171 -1.51 -1.91 13.01
CA GLY A 171 -0.16 -2.45 12.91
C GLY A 171 0.14 -3.43 11.78
N LEU A 172 -0.74 -3.57 10.79
CA LEU A 172 -0.53 -4.54 9.70
C LEU A 172 0.75 -4.23 8.91
N VAL A 173 1.05 -2.95 8.68
CA VAL A 173 2.28 -2.55 7.96
C VAL A 173 3.53 -3.02 8.70
N ALA A 174 3.64 -2.81 10.01
CA ALA A 174 4.76 -3.32 10.79
C ALA A 174 4.84 -4.86 10.79
N HIS A 175 3.71 -5.57 10.83
CA HIS A 175 3.71 -7.03 10.74
C HIS A 175 4.21 -7.52 9.37
N LEU A 176 3.78 -6.87 8.28
CA LEU A 176 4.27 -7.17 6.94
C LEU A 176 5.78 -6.89 6.81
N LEU A 177 6.26 -5.79 7.39
CA LEU A 177 7.69 -5.45 7.40
C LEU A 177 8.53 -6.45 8.21
N ALA A 178 8.02 -6.91 9.35
CA ALA A 178 8.69 -7.91 10.19
C ALA A 178 8.68 -9.31 9.54
N ALA A 179 7.57 -9.66 8.86
CA ALA A 179 7.43 -10.93 8.16
C ALA A 179 8.23 -11.01 6.87
N GLN A 180 8.52 -9.86 6.24
CA GLN A 180 9.37 -9.81 5.07
C GLN A 180 10.81 -10.17 5.44
N TYR A 181 11.49 -10.90 4.54
CA TYR A 181 12.82 -11.44 4.81
C TYR A 181 13.90 -10.34 4.85
N TYR A 182 14.00 -9.66 6.00
CA TYR A 182 15.08 -8.75 6.36
C TYR A 182 15.67 -9.18 7.71
N PRO A 183 16.50 -10.25 7.75
CA PRO A 183 16.98 -10.82 9.02
C PRO A 183 17.75 -9.84 9.92
N HIS A 184 18.25 -8.75 9.36
CA HIS A 184 19.02 -7.72 10.06
C HIS A 184 18.18 -6.52 10.51
N LEU A 185 16.92 -6.40 10.08
CA LEU A 185 16.07 -5.26 10.41
C LEU A 185 15.17 -5.59 11.61
N GLN A 186 15.30 -4.81 12.67
CA GLN A 186 14.37 -4.84 13.79
C GLN A 186 13.17 -3.96 13.49
N VAL A 187 11.95 -4.47 13.66
CA VAL A 187 10.72 -3.70 13.44
C VAL A 187 10.02 -3.42 14.77
N THR A 188 9.81 -2.15 15.06
CA THR A 188 9.04 -1.68 16.22
C THR A 188 7.77 -0.97 15.75
N SER A 189 6.66 -1.28 16.40
CA SER A 189 5.40 -0.55 16.29
C SER A 189 5.18 0.31 17.52
N SER A 190 5.02 1.62 17.34
CA SER A 190 4.73 2.55 18.43
C SER A 190 3.37 3.22 18.27
N ASP A 191 2.59 3.24 19.34
CA ASP A 191 1.31 3.95 19.42
C ASP A 191 1.03 4.33 20.88
N ILE A 192 0.17 5.33 21.08
CA ILE A 192 -0.31 5.72 22.42
C ILE A 192 -1.35 4.73 22.97
N VAL A 193 -1.89 3.85 22.11
CA VAL A 193 -2.85 2.82 22.50
C VAL A 193 -2.54 1.50 21.79
N ARG A 194 -2.50 0.41 22.56
CA ARG A 194 -2.46 -0.94 22.01
C ARG A 194 -3.88 -1.41 21.68
N ARG A 195 -4.29 -1.31 20.42
CA ARG A 195 -5.64 -1.69 19.97
C ARG A 195 -5.77 -3.21 19.88
N ASP A 196 -6.99 -3.73 20.09
CA ASP A 196 -7.25 -5.17 19.95
C ASP A 196 -6.94 -5.70 18.54
N SER A 197 -7.13 -4.86 17.51
CA SER A 197 -6.75 -5.20 16.14
C SER A 197 -5.26 -5.48 16.01
N TRP A 198 -4.40 -4.74 16.72
CA TRP A 198 -2.96 -5.01 16.74
C TRP A 198 -2.66 -6.40 17.31
N ASN A 199 -3.32 -6.77 18.41
CA ASN A 199 -3.15 -8.10 19.02
C ASN A 199 -3.62 -9.22 18.08
N ALA A 200 -4.75 -9.02 17.40
CA ALA A 200 -5.27 -9.99 16.44
C ALA A 200 -4.31 -10.22 15.27
N TRP A 201 -3.72 -9.15 14.73
CA TRP A 201 -2.68 -9.26 13.70
C TRP A 201 -1.43 -9.96 14.23
N SER A 202 -0.96 -9.59 15.42
CA SER A 202 0.22 -10.21 16.05
C SER A 202 0.03 -11.72 16.25
N MET A 203 -1.12 -12.14 16.77
CA MET A 203 -1.46 -13.55 16.90
C MET A 203 -1.53 -14.27 15.55
N ALA A 204 -2.18 -13.68 14.55
CA ALA A 204 -2.31 -14.29 13.22
C ALA A 204 -0.95 -14.48 12.54
N PHE A 205 -0.06 -13.50 12.63
CA PHE A 205 1.30 -13.59 12.10
C PHE A 205 2.16 -14.59 12.86
N ALA A 206 2.11 -14.59 14.19
CA ALA A 206 2.82 -15.58 15.01
C ALA A 206 2.37 -17.02 14.69
N ASN A 207 1.06 -17.25 14.55
CA ASN A 207 0.50 -18.56 14.19
C ASN A 207 0.90 -19.03 12.79
N ALA A 208 1.15 -18.09 11.87
CA ALA A 208 1.68 -18.37 10.53
C ALA A 208 3.23 -18.51 10.52
N GLY A 209 3.88 -18.54 11.69
CA GLY A 209 5.34 -18.65 11.80
C GLY A 209 6.11 -17.40 11.38
N CYS A 210 5.45 -16.25 11.30
CA CYS A 210 6.11 -14.99 10.97
C CYS A 210 6.73 -14.36 12.22
N PRO A 211 7.88 -13.67 12.08
CA PRO A 211 8.34 -12.71 13.08
C PRO A 211 7.27 -11.64 13.34
N THR A 212 7.10 -11.28 14.61
CA THR A 212 6.19 -10.21 15.02
C THR A 212 6.98 -8.97 15.44
N PRO A 213 6.56 -7.76 15.06
CA PRO A 213 7.21 -6.53 15.50
C PRO A 213 7.05 -6.35 17.01
N GLN A 214 8.00 -5.65 17.63
CA GLN A 214 7.88 -5.26 19.03
C GLN A 214 6.84 -4.13 19.16
N PHE A 215 5.83 -4.28 20.02
CA PHE A 215 4.94 -3.16 20.36
C PHE A 215 5.53 -2.30 21.46
N ARG A 216 5.45 -0.97 21.30
CA ARG A 216 5.83 0.01 22.31
C ARG A 216 4.67 0.98 22.54
N LEU A 217 4.18 1.03 23.78
CA LEU A 217 3.21 2.04 24.21
C LEU A 217 3.97 3.37 24.40
N CYS A 218 3.91 4.26 23.41
CA CYS A 218 4.77 5.44 23.36
C CYS A 218 4.12 6.56 22.56
N ASP A 219 4.21 7.78 23.08
CA ASP A 219 3.84 8.99 22.35
C ASP A 219 4.91 9.32 21.28
N ALA A 220 4.48 9.89 20.15
CA ALA A 220 5.35 10.32 19.06
C ALA A 220 6.51 11.23 19.55
N GLN A 221 6.30 12.03 20.60
CA GLN A 221 7.30 12.90 21.19
C GLN A 221 8.46 12.13 21.86
N HIS A 222 8.25 10.88 22.27
CA HIS A 222 9.26 10.08 22.97
C HIS A 222 9.96 9.06 22.07
N ILE A 223 9.59 9.00 20.78
CA ILE A 223 10.29 8.18 19.80
C ILE A 223 11.72 8.70 19.62
N LYS A 224 12.66 7.75 19.67
CA LYS A 224 14.09 7.95 19.42
C LYS A 224 14.40 7.44 18.03
N LEU A 225 14.93 8.32 17.19
CA LEU A 225 15.37 7.99 15.84
C LEU A 225 16.89 8.18 15.74
N THR A 226 17.53 7.35 14.94
CA THR A 226 18.92 7.47 14.54
C THR A 226 18.99 7.53 13.01
N ASN A 227 20.15 7.87 12.46
CA ASN A 227 20.40 7.75 11.02
C ASN A 227 20.31 6.31 10.49
N THR A 228 20.35 5.30 11.36
CA THR A 228 20.15 3.87 11.05
C THR A 228 18.69 3.40 11.23
N THR A 229 17.77 4.32 11.54
CA THR A 229 16.34 4.03 11.73
C THR A 229 15.52 4.54 10.55
N LEU A 230 14.70 3.68 9.94
CA LEU A 230 13.67 4.08 8.99
C LEU A 230 12.38 4.40 9.75
N LEU A 231 11.97 5.66 9.71
CA LEU A 231 10.67 6.07 10.21
C LEU A 231 9.58 5.70 9.20
N VAL A 232 8.54 5.02 9.67
CA VAL A 232 7.32 4.74 8.92
C VAL A 232 6.13 5.34 9.66
N CYS A 233 5.19 5.95 8.96
CA CYS A 233 3.95 6.42 9.56
C CYS A 233 2.78 6.37 8.57
N VAL A 234 1.81 5.52 8.85
CA VAL A 234 0.57 5.43 8.08
C VAL A 234 -0.52 6.14 8.85
N HIS A 235 -1.17 7.11 8.22
CA HIS A 235 -2.18 7.92 8.88
C HIS A 235 -1.67 8.67 10.12
N GLY A 236 -0.48 9.27 10.02
CA GLY A 236 -0.10 10.32 10.95
C GLY A 236 -1.14 11.44 10.86
N CYS A 237 -1.80 11.77 11.97
CA CYS A 237 -2.84 12.79 12.01
C CYS A 237 -2.35 14.01 12.81
N ASP A 238 -2.80 15.19 12.39
CA ASP A 238 -2.54 16.48 13.02
C ASP A 238 -1.04 16.78 13.21
N ASP A 239 -0.61 16.86 14.46
CA ASP A 239 0.73 17.26 14.87
C ASP A 239 1.71 16.08 14.82
N VAL A 240 1.19 14.84 14.77
CA VAL A 240 2.02 13.63 14.76
C VAL A 240 2.99 13.64 13.58
N ASN A 241 2.53 13.93 12.36
CA ASN A 241 3.41 14.02 11.19
C ASN A 241 4.52 15.04 11.40
N LYS A 242 4.18 16.24 11.89
CA LYS A 242 5.16 17.29 12.13
C LYS A 242 6.20 16.84 13.14
N ILE A 243 5.75 16.31 14.29
CA ILE A 243 6.63 15.85 15.39
C ILE A 243 7.60 14.77 14.89
N ILE A 244 7.11 13.73 14.21
CA ILE A 244 7.96 12.60 13.80
C ILE A 244 8.91 13.00 12.66
N LEU A 245 8.47 13.87 11.74
CA LEU A 245 9.31 14.30 10.63
C LEU A 245 10.36 15.33 11.06
N ASP A 246 10.05 16.20 12.03
CA ASP A 246 11.04 17.07 12.68
C ASP A 246 12.12 16.20 13.37
N LYS A 247 11.71 15.14 14.08
CA LYS A 247 12.64 14.17 14.68
C LYS A 247 13.47 13.43 13.64
N ALA A 248 12.87 12.98 12.55
CA ALA A 248 13.59 12.29 11.47
C ALA A 248 14.63 13.22 10.84
N LYS A 249 14.27 14.48 10.60
CA LYS A 249 15.19 15.51 10.10
C LYS A 249 16.38 15.73 11.03
N VAL A 250 16.13 15.88 12.34
CA VAL A 250 17.19 16.06 13.35
C VAL A 250 18.11 14.83 13.43
N ALA A 251 17.54 13.62 13.34
CA ALA A 251 18.31 12.37 13.40
C ALA A 251 18.98 12.00 12.07
N ASN A 252 18.75 12.76 10.99
CA ASN A 252 19.09 12.39 9.62
C ASN A 252 18.59 10.98 9.25
N ALA A 253 17.40 10.64 9.73
CA ALA A 253 16.76 9.35 9.54
C ALA A 253 15.95 9.36 8.22
N PRO A 254 16.02 8.29 7.39
CA PRO A 254 15.09 8.12 6.30
C PRO A 254 13.66 7.99 6.82
N TRP A 255 12.69 8.48 6.05
CA TRP A 255 11.29 8.48 6.46
C TRP A 255 10.32 8.26 5.30
N ILE A 256 9.21 7.58 5.59
CA ILE A 256 8.08 7.38 4.66
C ILE A 256 6.79 7.63 5.43
N SER A 257 5.96 8.56 4.96
CA SER A 257 4.71 8.92 5.62
C SER A 257 3.54 9.03 4.63
N MET A 258 2.38 8.54 5.05
CA MET A 258 1.09 8.79 4.39
C MET A 258 0.20 9.63 5.32
N PRO A 259 0.22 10.97 5.19
CA PRO A 259 -0.54 11.84 6.06
C PRO A 259 -2.07 11.70 5.87
N CYS A 260 -2.84 11.63 6.97
CA CYS A 260 -4.33 11.60 6.95
C CYS A 260 -4.96 12.98 7.14
N CYS A 261 -4.60 13.65 8.24
CA CYS A 261 -5.20 14.89 8.71
C CYS A 261 -4.12 15.94 8.80
N LEU A 262 -4.13 16.91 7.87
CA LEU A 262 -3.16 17.99 7.84
C LEU A 262 -3.85 19.29 8.23
N LYS A 263 -3.30 19.99 9.24
CA LYS A 263 -3.73 21.34 9.63
C LYS A 263 -2.88 22.35 8.89
N ALA A 264 -3.51 23.29 8.19
CA ALA A 264 -2.81 24.33 7.43
C ALA A 264 -1.84 25.14 8.29
N THR A 265 -2.22 25.43 9.54
CA THR A 265 -1.40 26.16 10.53
C THR A 265 -0.05 25.51 10.84
N ASN A 266 0.13 24.22 10.53
CA ASN A 266 1.37 23.51 10.83
C ASN A 266 2.42 23.65 9.70
N TYR A 267 2.00 24.05 8.51
CA TYR A 267 2.82 23.97 7.29
C TYR A 267 2.83 25.28 6.48
N ILE A 268 1.88 26.17 6.73
CA ILE A 268 1.72 27.43 6.01
C ILE A 268 1.62 28.54 7.04
N ASP A 269 2.50 29.52 6.94
CA ASP A 269 2.41 30.72 7.75
C ASP A 269 1.18 31.54 7.34
N MET A 270 0.10 31.40 8.11
CA MET A 270 -1.16 32.10 7.89
C MET A 270 -1.24 33.46 8.60
N GLN A 271 -0.13 33.97 9.16
CA GLN A 271 -0.11 35.26 9.87
C GLN A 271 -0.51 36.46 8.99
N THR A 272 -0.56 36.30 7.67
CA THR A 272 -0.97 37.37 6.73
C THR A 272 -2.48 37.53 6.54
N SER A 273 -3.32 36.71 7.15
CA SER A 273 -4.79 36.89 7.07
C SER A 273 -5.43 36.79 8.45
N LYS A 274 -5.39 37.89 9.20
CA LYS A 274 -6.29 38.10 10.35
C LYS A 274 -7.73 37.93 9.87
N GLY A 275 -8.33 36.78 10.15
CA GLY A 275 -9.76 36.71 10.40
C GLY A 275 -10.66 36.04 9.37
N SER A 276 -10.22 35.07 8.56
CA SER A 276 -11.25 34.18 7.99
C SER A 276 -10.80 32.79 7.56
N ARG A 277 -11.46 31.77 8.14
CA ARG A 277 -11.56 30.41 7.56
C ARG A 277 -12.09 30.45 6.11
N SER A 278 -12.64 31.58 5.63
CA SER A 278 -13.21 31.75 4.29
C SER A 278 -12.19 32.01 3.16
N SER A 279 -10.87 32.12 3.39
CA SER A 279 -9.92 32.26 2.27
C SER A 279 -9.64 30.93 1.56
N TRP A 280 -9.89 29.79 2.22
CA TRP A 280 -9.75 28.45 1.64
C TRP A 280 -11.01 27.93 0.94
N THR A 281 -12.11 28.68 1.00
CA THR A 281 -13.43 28.27 0.47
C THR A 281 -13.44 27.80 -0.99
N PRO A 282 -12.58 28.28 -1.93
CA PRO A 282 -12.63 27.75 -3.28
C PRO A 282 -12.02 26.34 -3.42
N LEU A 283 -11.27 25.82 -2.43
CA LEU A 283 -10.61 24.53 -2.56
C LEU A 283 -11.46 23.39 -1.98
N THR A 284 -11.67 22.35 -2.80
CA THR A 284 -12.25 21.08 -2.33
C THR A 284 -11.35 20.43 -1.28
N ASP A 285 -11.88 19.48 -0.51
CA ASP A 285 -11.07 18.73 0.47
C ASP A 285 -9.84 18.07 -0.16
N ASP A 286 -9.99 17.46 -1.33
CA ASP A 286 -8.88 16.82 -2.05
C ASP A 286 -7.82 17.85 -2.48
N MET A 287 -8.23 19.01 -3.00
CA MET A 287 -7.29 20.07 -3.38
C MET A 287 -6.53 20.61 -2.16
N ARG A 288 -7.23 20.78 -1.02
CA ARG A 288 -6.59 21.18 0.24
C ARG A 288 -5.59 20.12 0.70
N TYR A 289 -5.97 18.84 0.64
CA TYR A 289 -5.09 17.74 1.01
C TYR A 289 -3.83 17.68 0.13
N ILE A 290 -3.98 17.76 -1.20
CA ILE A 290 -2.85 17.79 -2.14
C ILE A 290 -1.94 18.99 -1.86
N PHE A 291 -2.51 20.18 -1.68
CA PHE A 291 -1.76 21.40 -1.38
C PHE A 291 -0.94 21.25 -0.09
N LEU A 292 -1.55 20.74 0.97
CA LEU A 292 -0.89 20.52 2.26
C LEU A 292 0.17 19.42 2.19
N CYS A 293 -0.02 18.37 1.39
CA CYS A 293 1.03 17.40 1.14
C CYS A 293 2.23 18.03 0.41
N GLY A 294 1.98 18.95 -0.54
CA GLY A 294 3.03 19.71 -1.21
C GLY A 294 3.82 20.62 -0.24
N ALA A 295 3.12 21.31 0.66
CA ALA A 295 3.75 22.11 1.71
C ALA A 295 4.60 21.25 2.66
N LEU A 296 4.06 20.12 3.11
CA LEU A 296 4.75 19.14 3.94
C LEU A 296 6.01 18.60 3.24
N ALA A 297 5.87 18.20 1.97
CA ALA A 297 6.97 17.72 1.15
C ALA A 297 8.10 18.75 1.04
N ARG A 298 7.76 20.03 0.84
CA ARG A 298 8.75 21.11 0.77
C ARG A 298 9.46 21.37 2.10
N GLN A 299 8.72 21.35 3.22
CA GLN A 299 9.25 21.63 4.55
C GLN A 299 10.24 20.56 5.04
N PHE A 300 9.95 19.30 4.71
CA PHE A 300 10.73 18.13 5.15
C PHE A 300 11.63 17.56 4.06
N ASP A 301 11.86 18.33 2.99
CA ASP A 301 12.78 17.99 1.89
C ASP A 301 12.49 16.59 1.32
N ALA A 302 11.21 16.30 1.07
CA ALA A 302 10.79 15.04 0.48
C ALA A 302 11.43 14.84 -0.90
N THR A 303 12.00 13.66 -1.11
CA THR A 303 12.73 13.27 -2.32
C THR A 303 11.88 12.44 -3.27
N ALA A 304 10.73 11.94 -2.80
CA ALA A 304 9.80 11.20 -3.62
C ALA A 304 8.34 11.36 -3.16
N VAL A 305 7.45 11.19 -4.13
CA VAL A 305 6.01 11.13 -3.96
C VAL A 305 5.52 9.86 -4.66
N ASP A 306 4.82 9.01 -3.92
CA ASP A 306 4.09 7.85 -4.43
C ASP A 306 2.59 8.06 -4.20
N ILE A 307 1.76 7.27 -4.89
CA ILE A 307 0.30 7.39 -4.82
C ILE A 307 -0.30 5.99 -4.71
N ILE A 308 -1.15 5.79 -3.70
CA ILE A 308 -2.06 4.64 -3.59
C ILE A 308 -3.32 4.93 -4.42
N ASP A 309 -3.96 3.90 -4.98
CA ASP A 309 -5.20 4.10 -5.72
C ASP A 309 -6.24 4.89 -4.92
N SER A 310 -6.71 6.02 -5.47
CA SER A 310 -7.63 6.91 -4.76
C SER A 310 -9.01 6.30 -4.50
N ARG A 311 -9.35 5.18 -5.15
CA ARG A 311 -10.55 4.39 -4.84
C ARG A 311 -10.36 3.55 -3.57
N ILE A 312 -9.13 3.23 -3.17
CA ILE A 312 -8.85 2.58 -1.88
C ILE A 312 -8.93 3.63 -0.77
N THR A 313 -8.32 4.80 -0.96
CA THR A 313 -8.24 5.82 0.09
C THR A 313 -8.27 7.25 -0.46
N ALA A 314 -8.97 8.15 0.24
CA ALA A 314 -8.99 9.58 -0.09
C ALA A 314 -7.71 10.32 0.35
N ARG A 315 -6.80 9.61 1.04
CA ARG A 315 -5.53 10.13 1.55
C ARG A 315 -4.39 9.31 0.97
N SER A 316 -4.30 9.34 -0.36
CA SER A 316 -3.48 8.42 -1.14
C SER A 316 -2.03 8.84 -1.33
N ILE A 317 -1.64 10.03 -0.90
CA ILE A 317 -0.30 10.57 -1.15
C ILE A 317 0.66 9.99 -0.12
N VAL A 318 1.71 9.33 -0.59
CA VAL A 318 2.81 8.85 0.22
C VAL A 318 4.03 9.70 -0.07
N LEU A 319 4.62 10.28 0.96
CA LEU A 319 5.81 11.12 0.88
C LEU A 319 7.01 10.38 1.45
N SER A 320 8.19 10.59 0.88
CA SER A 320 9.43 9.98 1.38
C SER A 320 10.61 10.95 1.32
N GLY A 321 11.47 10.92 2.34
CA GLY A 321 12.64 11.78 2.45
C GLY A 321 13.76 11.12 3.25
N GLY A 322 14.93 11.78 3.32
CA GLY A 322 16.13 11.22 3.97
C GLY A 322 16.73 10.01 3.24
N PHE A 323 16.34 9.79 1.97
CA PHE A 323 16.98 8.80 1.09
C PHE A 323 18.09 9.46 0.29
N PRO A 324 19.22 8.77 0.06
CA PRO A 324 20.18 9.19 -0.95
C PRO A 324 19.46 9.42 -2.28
N PRO A 325 19.86 10.42 -3.08
CA PRO A 325 19.32 10.60 -4.43
C PRO A 325 19.39 9.28 -5.19
N LEU A 326 18.29 8.89 -5.82
CA LEU A 326 18.30 7.73 -6.70
C LEU A 326 19.29 8.03 -7.82
N ILE A 327 20.44 7.36 -7.80
CA ILE A 327 21.33 7.29 -8.96
C ILE A 327 20.54 6.52 -10.00
N ARG A 328 19.87 7.25 -10.92
CA ARG A 328 19.20 6.64 -12.07
C ARG A 328 20.27 5.92 -12.87
N LYS A 329 20.43 4.62 -12.65
CA LYS A 329 21.06 3.76 -13.66
C LYS A 329 20.16 3.86 -14.88
N THR A 330 20.67 4.48 -15.94
CA THR A 330 19.96 4.74 -17.20
C THR A 330 19.59 3.48 -18.00
N SER A 331 19.82 2.29 -17.43
CA SER A 331 19.44 1.01 -18.03
C SER A 331 18.18 0.45 -17.35
N TYR A 332 17.05 0.48 -18.06
CA TYR A 332 15.87 -0.32 -17.74
C TYR A 332 16.21 -1.82 -17.83
N SER A 333 16.78 -2.38 -16.77
CA SER A 333 16.81 -3.83 -16.59
C SER A 333 15.48 -4.28 -15.99
N SER A 334 14.87 -5.28 -16.63
CA SER A 334 13.59 -5.96 -16.33
C SER A 334 13.21 -6.08 -14.84
N PRO A 335 11.90 -6.21 -14.52
CA PRO A 335 11.41 -6.35 -13.16
C PRO A 335 12.20 -7.40 -12.39
N ILE A 336 12.63 -7.02 -11.18
CA ILE A 336 13.38 -7.84 -10.22
C ILE A 336 12.69 -9.20 -10.15
N GLN A 337 13.30 -10.22 -10.76
CA GLN A 337 12.96 -11.60 -10.46
C GLN A 337 13.27 -11.77 -8.98
N ARG A 338 12.24 -11.96 -8.15
CA ARG A 338 12.43 -12.49 -6.79
C ARG A 338 13.11 -13.84 -7.02
N SER A 339 14.42 -13.90 -6.80
CA SER A 339 15.14 -15.16 -6.79
C SER A 339 14.44 -16.04 -5.77
N GLY A 340 13.81 -17.11 -6.25
CA GLY A 340 13.15 -18.09 -5.39
C GLY A 340 14.22 -18.73 -4.51
N HIS A 341 14.43 -18.16 -3.34
CA HIS A 341 14.98 -18.87 -2.21
C HIS A 341 13.78 -19.44 -1.49
N MET A 342 13.45 -20.70 -1.84
CA MET A 342 12.71 -21.60 -0.97
C MET A 342 13.58 -22.00 0.21
#